data_AF-A0A7L0K037-F1
#
_entry.id   AF-A0A7L0K037-F1
#
_cell.length_a   1.000
_cell.length_b   1.000
_cell.length_c   1.000
_cell.angle_alpha   90.00
_cell.angle_beta   90.00
_cell.angle_gamma   90.00
#
_symmetry.space_group_name_H-M   'P 1'
#
loop_
_entity.id
_entity.type
_entity.pdbx_description
1 polymer ?
#
loop_
_entity_poly.entity_id
_entity_poly.type
_entity_poly.pdbx_seq_one_letter_code
_entity_poly.pdbx_strand_id
1 'polypeptide(L)'
;LQMLRLHLPDPPVDSEEEEEEGAAAQSSCSSIPMDPEHVELVKRTMAGVKLPTMGIPAWASEISEEQWKDVVQRTLQARQS
;
A
#
# COMPACT_ATOMS: atom_id res chain seq x y z
N LEU A 1 16.42 -25.52 8.01
CA LEU A 1 15.25 -25.07 7.24
C LEU A 1 15.25 -23.55 7.28
N GLN A 2 15.69 -22.93 6.18
CA GLN A 2 15.85 -21.48 6.09
C GLN A 2 14.47 -20.85 5.90
N MET A 3 13.95 -20.17 6.92
CA MET A 3 12.76 -19.35 6.78
C MET A 3 13.13 -18.14 5.92
N LEU A 4 12.43 -17.97 4.80
CA LEU A 4 12.44 -16.76 3.99
C LEU A 4 11.87 -15.61 4.85
N ARG A 5 12.70 -15.08 5.74
CA ARG A 5 12.48 -13.80 6.39
C ARG A 5 12.41 -12.79 5.25
N LEU A 6 11.22 -12.29 4.95
CA LEU A 6 11.06 -11.05 4.20
C LEU A 6 11.73 -9.98 5.05
N HIS A 7 13.03 -9.79 4.84
CA HIS A 7 13.81 -8.78 5.54
C HIS A 7 13.38 -7.43 4.98
N LEU A 8 12.38 -6.83 5.61
CA LEU A 8 12.16 -5.41 5.49
C LEU A 8 13.38 -4.75 6.16
N PRO A 9 14.21 -3.97 5.44
CA PRO A 9 15.31 -3.27 6.07
C PRO A 9 14.76 -2.42 7.22
N ASP A 10 15.50 -2.35 8.33
CA ASP A 10 15.20 -1.38 9.37
C ASP A 10 15.07 0.00 8.72
N PRO A 11 14.04 0.78 9.08
CA PRO A 11 13.94 2.15 8.59
C PRO A 11 15.26 2.85 8.92
N PRO A 12 15.78 3.71 8.02
CA PRO A 12 17.03 4.39 8.27
C PRO A 12 16.94 5.05 9.65
N VAL A 13 17.97 4.82 10.49
CA VAL A 13 18.09 5.52 11.75
C VAL A 13 18.06 7.01 11.40
N ASP A 14 17.06 7.71 11.93
CA ASP A 14 17.00 9.16 11.88
C ASP A 14 18.36 9.64 12.40
N SER A 15 19.15 10.23 11.51
CA SER A 15 20.43 10.79 11.90
C SER A 15 20.10 12.00 12.74
N GLU A 16 20.01 11.80 14.06
CA GLU A 16 20.33 12.83 15.04
C GLU A 16 21.64 13.50 14.57
N GLU A 17 21.78 14.80 14.35
CA GLU A 17 21.22 15.94 15.06
C GLU A 17 21.20 17.15 14.11
N GLU A 18 20.03 17.79 13.92
CA GLU A 18 19.87 19.24 14.07
C GLU A 18 18.43 19.46 14.57
N GLU A 19 18.30 19.86 15.82
CA GLU A 19 17.03 20.24 16.44
C GLU A 19 16.45 21.46 15.71
N GLU A 20 15.58 21.24 14.71
CA GLU A 20 14.65 22.27 14.25
C GLU A 20 13.21 21.73 14.36
N GLU A 21 12.62 22.04 15.52
CA GLU A 21 11.21 22.34 15.72
C GLU A 21 10.21 21.65 14.76
N GLY A 22 9.68 20.49 15.16
CA GLY A 22 8.27 20.16 14.95
C GLY A 22 7.73 20.16 13.52
N ALA A 23 8.51 19.82 12.50
CA ALA A 23 7.95 19.43 11.21
C ALA A 23 7.71 17.92 11.23
N ALA A 24 6.58 17.48 11.79
CA ALA A 24 5.99 16.20 11.42
C ALA A 24 6.10 16.11 9.91
N ALA A 25 6.85 15.13 9.38
CA ALA A 25 7.05 14.95 7.94
C ALA A 25 5.69 15.18 7.30
N GLN A 26 5.54 16.33 6.62
CA GLN A 26 4.28 16.70 6.00
C GLN A 26 4.12 15.68 4.90
N SER A 27 3.46 14.57 5.25
CA SER A 27 3.09 13.53 4.33
C SER A 27 2.48 14.26 3.15
N SER A 28 3.09 14.13 1.97
CA SER A 28 2.59 14.69 0.73
C SER A 28 1.22 14.06 0.44
N CYS A 29 0.20 14.49 1.19
CA CYS A 29 -1.19 14.04 1.11
C CYS A 29 -1.87 14.56 -0.15
N SER A 30 -1.17 15.36 -0.96
CA SER A 30 -1.62 15.76 -2.28
C SER A 30 -1.58 14.55 -3.22
N SER A 31 -2.72 13.88 -3.36
CA SER A 31 -2.91 12.90 -4.43
C SER A 31 -2.82 13.63 -5.77
N ILE A 32 -1.81 13.29 -6.58
CA ILE A 32 -1.70 13.81 -7.94
C ILE A 32 -2.72 13.05 -8.79
N PRO A 33 -3.74 13.73 -9.36
CA PRO A 33 -4.77 13.06 -10.14
C PRO A 33 -4.14 12.45 -11.40
N MET A 34 -4.48 11.20 -11.66
CA MET A 34 -4.05 10.47 -12.86
C MET A 34 -5.10 10.61 -13.95
N ASP A 35 -4.65 10.79 -15.20
CA ASP A 35 -5.54 10.92 -16.35
C ASP A 35 -6.42 9.66 -16.54
N PRO A 36 -7.71 9.79 -16.93
CA PRO A 36 -8.62 8.67 -17.10
C PRO A 36 -8.13 7.61 -18.10
N GLU A 37 -7.49 7.99 -19.21
CA GLU A 37 -6.93 7.04 -20.17
C GLU A 37 -5.80 6.23 -19.52
N HIS A 38 -4.98 6.88 -18.71
CA HIS A 38 -3.91 6.23 -17.96
C HIS A 38 -4.48 5.27 -16.90
N VAL A 39 -5.57 5.64 -16.21
CA VAL A 39 -6.24 4.73 -15.26
C VAL A 39 -6.72 3.45 -15.94
N GLU A 40 -7.37 3.57 -17.10
CA GLU A 40 -7.84 2.42 -17.86
C GLU A 40 -6.68 1.54 -18.37
N LEU A 41 -5.57 2.15 -18.77
CA LEU A 41 -4.34 1.43 -19.14
C LEU A 41 -3.79 0.61 -17.97
N VAL A 42 -3.70 1.20 -16.78
CA VAL A 42 -3.25 0.49 -15.57
C VAL A 42 -4.19 -0.65 -15.24
N LYS A 43 -5.51 -0.41 -15.24
CA LYS A 43 -6.52 -1.45 -14.98
C LYS A 43 -6.39 -2.63 -15.94
N ARG A 44 -6.25 -2.37 -17.24
CA ARG A 44 -6.05 -3.43 -18.26
C ARG A 44 -4.77 -4.21 -18.02
N THR A 45 -3.68 -3.52 -17.74
CA THR A 45 -2.36 -4.15 -17.53
C THR A 45 -2.38 -5.00 -16.26
N MET A 46 -2.92 -4.47 -15.17
CA MET A 46 -3.02 -5.16 -13.88
C MET A 46 -3.92 -6.39 -13.92
N ALA A 47 -4.97 -6.40 -14.75
CA ALA A 47 -5.81 -7.59 -14.94
C ALA A 47 -5.02 -8.80 -15.50
N GLY A 48 -3.90 -8.57 -16.19
CA GLY A 48 -3.01 -9.62 -16.69
C GLY A 48 -1.96 -10.09 -15.69
N VAL A 49 -1.78 -9.38 -14.57
CA VAL A 49 -0.78 -9.72 -13.55
C VAL A 49 -1.35 -10.78 -12.61
N LYS A 50 -0.67 -11.93 -12.52
CA LYS A 50 -1.00 -12.99 -11.57
C LYS A 50 -0.01 -12.98 -10.41
N LEU A 51 -0.54 -12.97 -9.20
CA LEU A 51 0.29 -13.14 -8.00
C LEU A 51 0.76 -14.60 -7.90
N PRO A 52 2.02 -14.84 -7.50
CA PRO A 52 2.51 -16.18 -7.26
C PRO A 52 1.80 -16.80 -6.04
N THR A 53 1.31 -18.03 -6.20
CA THR A 53 0.50 -18.72 -5.16
C THR A 53 1.26 -18.92 -3.85
N MET A 54 2.59 -19.02 -3.89
CA MET A 54 3.43 -19.22 -2.68
C MET A 54 3.58 -17.97 -1.81
N GLY A 55 3.08 -16.81 -2.24
CA GLY A 55 3.18 -15.54 -1.52
C GLY A 55 1.87 -15.08 -0.85
N ILE A 56 0.81 -15.87 -0.90
CA ILE A 56 -0.49 -15.47 -0.34
C ILE A 56 -0.55 -15.85 1.16
N PRO A 57 -0.68 -14.88 2.07
CA PRO A 57 -0.77 -15.16 3.50
C PRO A 57 -2.12 -15.78 3.86
N ALA A 58 -2.17 -16.54 4.97
CA ALA A 58 -3.37 -17.27 5.40
C ALA A 58 -4.60 -16.35 5.58
N TRP A 59 -4.40 -15.18 6.20
CA TRP A 59 -5.47 -14.20 6.42
C TRP A 59 -6.13 -13.73 5.11
N ALA A 60 -5.38 -13.68 4.00
CA ALA A 60 -5.93 -13.25 2.70
C ALA A 60 -6.85 -14.30 2.09
N SER A 61 -6.77 -15.55 2.55
CA SER A 61 -7.70 -16.63 2.20
C SER A 61 -8.91 -16.71 3.15
N GLU A 62 -8.81 -16.10 4.33
CA GLU A 62 -9.88 -16.10 5.35
C GLU A 62 -10.89 -14.97 5.13
N ILE A 63 -10.47 -13.87 4.49
CA ILE A 63 -11.35 -12.76 4.10
C ILE A 63 -12.04 -13.06 2.77
N SER A 64 -13.36 -12.97 2.73
CA SER A 64 -14.10 -13.10 1.48
C SER A 64 -13.97 -11.85 0.61
N GLU A 65 -14.19 -11.99 -0.69
CA GLU A 65 -14.07 -10.87 -1.63
C GLU A 65 -15.05 -9.73 -1.30
N GLU A 66 -16.24 -10.04 -0.79
CA GLU A 66 -17.21 -9.02 -0.37
C GLU A 66 -16.72 -8.21 0.83
N GLN A 67 -16.15 -8.88 1.84
CA GLN A 67 -15.62 -8.24 3.04
C GLN A 67 -14.42 -7.36 2.71
N TRP A 68 -13.54 -7.84 1.83
CA TRP A 68 -12.39 -7.04 1.38
C TRP A 68 -12.83 -5.79 0.60
N LYS A 69 -13.83 -5.90 -0.28
CA LYS A 69 -14.38 -4.76 -1.01
C LYS A 69 -14.92 -3.69 -0.05
N ASP A 70 -15.64 -4.09 0.99
CA ASP A 70 -16.16 -3.16 2.01
C ASP A 70 -15.02 -2.44 2.76
N VAL A 71 -13.97 -3.15 3.16
CA VAL A 71 -12.79 -2.56 3.83
C VAL A 71 -12.12 -1.52 2.93
N VAL A 72 -11.91 -1.84 1.65
CA VAL A 72 -11.28 -0.93 0.68
C VAL A 72 -12.16 0.31 0.48
N GLN A 73 -13.46 0.13 0.25
CA GLN A 73 -14.40 1.22 0.03
C GLN A 73 -14.44 2.17 1.24
N ARG A 74 -14.56 1.63 2.46
CA ARG A 74 -14.55 2.42 3.69
C ARG A 74 -13.24 3.20 3.85
N THR A 75 -12.11 2.56 3.56
CA THR A 75 -10.79 3.20 3.68
C THR A 75 -10.62 4.33 2.67
N LEU A 76 -11.10 4.16 1.44
CA LEU A 76 -11.09 5.21 0.41
C LEU A 76 -11.99 6.38 0.79
N GLN A 77 -13.21 6.11 1.27
CA GLN A 77 -14.15 7.14 1.73
C GLN A 77 -13.58 7.96 2.90
N ALA A 78 -12.95 7.29 3.88
CA ALA A 78 -12.33 7.96 5.03
C ALA A 78 -11.15 8.86 4.65
N ARG A 79 -10.45 8.55 3.55
CA ARG A 79 -9.37 9.40 3.01
C ARG A 79 -9.86 10.57 2.16
N GLN A 80 -11.10 10.51 1.69
CA GLN A 80 -11.75 11.56 0.90
C GLN A 80 -12.56 12.54 1.76
N SER A 81 -12.72 12.26 3.06
CA SER A 81 -13.38 13.12 4.05
C SER A 81 -12.37 14.02 4.74
#